data_AF-A0A3C0ZNC9-F1
#
_entry.id   AF-A0A3C0ZNC9-F1
#
_cell.length_a   1.000
_cell.length_b   1.000
_cell.length_c   1.000
_cell.angle_alpha   90.00
_cell.angle_beta   90.00
_cell.angle_gamma   90.00
#
_symmetry.space_group_name_H-M   'P 1'
#
loop_
_entity.id
_entity.type
_entity.pdbx_description
1 polymer ?
#
loop_
_entity_poly.entity_id
_entity_poly.type
_entity_poly.pdbx_seq_one_letter_code
_entity_poly.pdbx_strand_id
1 'polypeptide(L)'
;SIVRLSEQSQAIGEIIATVNDLAEQSNLLAVNAAIEAAKAGEQGKGFAVVAQEVRSLAEQSKHATAQVRTILNDIQKATSVAVLATEQGGKAVEAGAKQSAEAGESIRVLTEGVAEAAQAATQIAASSQQQLVGMDQMALAMDNIKQASAQNVAGTRQAEKAAQDLQKLGNKLKQLVDEKALPRNNGNEKAG
;
A
#
# COMPACT_ATOMS: atom_id res chain seq x y z
N SER A 1 -12.40 -18.82 -30.29
CA SER A 1 -13.07 -18.37 -29.05
C SER A 1 -14.08 -19.42 -28.62
N ILE A 2 -14.29 -19.61 -27.32
CA ILE A 2 -15.29 -20.55 -26.77
C ILE A 2 -16.68 -20.31 -27.38
N VAL A 3 -17.03 -19.04 -27.65
CA VAL A 3 -18.25 -18.64 -28.36
C VAL A 3 -18.34 -19.29 -29.76
N ARG A 4 -17.28 -19.20 -30.57
CA ARG A 4 -17.23 -19.84 -31.89
C ARG A 4 -17.36 -21.37 -31.81
N LEU A 5 -16.83 -21.99 -30.77
CA LEU A 5 -17.00 -23.45 -30.57
C LEU A 5 -18.47 -23.78 -30.28
N SER A 6 -19.13 -22.98 -29.44
CA SER A 6 -20.57 -23.13 -29.16
C SER A 6 -21.42 -22.99 -30.42
N GLU A 7 -21.14 -21.98 -31.25
CA GLU A 7 -21.81 -21.76 -32.55
C GLU A 7 -21.59 -22.94 -33.51
N GLN A 8 -20.35 -23.43 -33.61
CA GLN A 8 -20.04 -24.59 -34.46
C GLN A 8 -20.72 -25.86 -33.95
N SER A 9 -20.74 -26.11 -32.65
CA SER A 9 -21.46 -27.27 -32.08
C SER A 9 -22.96 -27.21 -32.33
N GLN A 10 -23.57 -26.02 -32.30
CA GLN A 10 -24.98 -25.81 -32.66
C GLN A 10 -25.23 -26.17 -34.12
N ALA A 11 -24.41 -25.66 -35.04
CA ALA A 11 -24.53 -25.95 -36.47
C ALA A 11 -24.36 -27.45 -36.78
N ILE A 12 -23.43 -28.14 -36.11
CA ILE A 12 -23.28 -29.60 -36.26
C ILE A 12 -24.53 -30.32 -35.73
N GLY A 13 -25.15 -29.83 -34.65
CA GLY A 13 -26.41 -30.37 -34.13
C GLY A 13 -27.55 -30.35 -35.16
N GLU A 14 -27.68 -29.25 -35.92
CA GLU A 14 -28.66 -29.12 -37.01
C GLU A 14 -28.38 -30.09 -38.17
N ILE A 15 -27.10 -30.26 -38.54
CA ILE A 15 -26.69 -31.23 -39.55
C ILE A 15 -27.03 -32.66 -39.11
N ILE A 16 -26.73 -33.02 -37.86
CA ILE A 16 -27.02 -34.37 -37.32
C ILE A 16 -28.52 -34.65 -37.25
N ALA A 17 -29.35 -33.64 -36.94
CA ALA A 17 -30.80 -33.79 -37.03
C ALA A 17 -31.25 -34.13 -38.47
N THR A 18 -30.70 -33.42 -39.46
CA THR A 18 -30.98 -33.67 -40.88
C THR A 18 -30.54 -35.08 -41.32
N VAL A 19 -29.36 -35.54 -40.88
CA VAL A 19 -28.87 -36.90 -41.19
C VAL A 19 -29.75 -37.97 -40.54
N ASN A 20 -30.24 -37.73 -39.32
CA ASN A 20 -31.17 -38.62 -38.65
C ASN A 20 -32.50 -38.75 -39.42
N ASP A 21 -33.04 -37.64 -39.93
CA ASP A 21 -34.25 -37.64 -40.74
C ASP A 21 -34.06 -38.38 -42.07
N LEU A 22 -32.88 -38.24 -42.70
CA LEU A 22 -32.52 -39.00 -43.90
C LEU A 22 -32.41 -40.50 -43.62
N ALA A 23 -31.88 -40.89 -42.47
CA ALA A 23 -31.84 -42.29 -42.03
C ALA A 23 -33.25 -42.84 -41.82
N GLU A 24 -34.16 -42.08 -41.19
CA GLU A 24 -35.57 -42.44 -41.01
C GLU A 24 -36.29 -42.65 -42.36
N GLN A 25 -36.09 -41.73 -43.32
CA GLN A 25 -36.65 -41.85 -44.67
C GLN A 25 -36.08 -43.04 -45.43
N SER A 26 -34.78 -43.30 -45.31
CA SER A 26 -34.12 -44.46 -45.93
C SER A 26 -34.65 -45.78 -45.36
N ASN A 27 -34.93 -45.82 -44.06
CA ASN A 27 -35.55 -46.97 -43.40
C ASN A 27 -36.97 -47.22 -43.93
N LEU A 28 -37.78 -46.17 -44.06
CA LEU A 28 -39.12 -46.27 -44.64
C LEU A 28 -39.11 -46.72 -46.10
N LEU A 29 -38.19 -46.19 -46.90
CA LEU A 29 -37.99 -46.61 -48.29
C LEU A 29 -37.59 -48.09 -48.39
N ALA A 30 -36.70 -48.54 -47.52
CA ALA A 30 -36.27 -49.93 -47.45
C ALA A 30 -37.43 -50.88 -47.08
N VAL A 31 -38.28 -50.48 -46.12
CA VAL A 31 -39.49 -51.25 -45.76
C VAL A 31 -40.45 -51.34 -46.94
N ASN A 32 -40.72 -50.23 -47.62
CA ASN A 32 -41.58 -50.22 -48.80
C ASN A 32 -41.01 -51.10 -49.94
N ALA A 33 -39.70 -51.06 -50.16
CA ALA A 33 -39.02 -51.90 -51.15
C ALA A 33 -39.10 -53.39 -50.78
N ALA A 34 -38.97 -53.74 -49.49
CA ALA A 34 -39.12 -55.11 -49.01
C ALA A 34 -40.54 -55.65 -49.21
N ILE A 35 -41.57 -54.81 -49.00
CA ILE A 35 -42.97 -55.15 -49.24
C ILE A 35 -43.21 -55.42 -50.74
N GLU A 36 -42.73 -54.55 -51.63
CA GLU A 36 -42.95 -54.72 -53.08
C GLU A 36 -42.13 -55.90 -53.63
N ALA A 37 -40.94 -56.17 -53.07
CA ALA A 37 -40.15 -57.36 -53.37
C ALA A 37 -40.87 -58.66 -52.97
N ALA A 38 -41.52 -58.69 -51.80
CA ALA A 38 -42.32 -59.84 -51.38
C ALA A 38 -43.53 -60.07 -52.30
N LYS A 39 -44.16 -58.99 -52.77
CA LYS A 39 -45.30 -59.01 -53.69
C LYS A 39 -44.94 -59.50 -55.09
N ALA A 40 -43.70 -59.30 -55.54
CA ALA A 40 -43.17 -59.81 -56.82
C ALA A 40 -42.80 -61.31 -56.79
N GLY A 41 -42.87 -61.97 -55.63
CA GLY A 41 -42.61 -63.42 -55.50
C GLY A 41 -41.17 -63.81 -55.84
N GLU A 42 -40.99 -64.84 -56.67
CA GLU A 42 -39.66 -65.35 -57.08
C GLU A 42 -38.80 -64.28 -57.77
N GLN A 43 -39.41 -63.36 -58.53
CA GLN A 43 -38.68 -62.30 -59.25
C GLN A 43 -38.16 -61.19 -58.32
N GLY A 44 -38.70 -61.09 -57.10
CA GLY A 44 -38.35 -60.05 -56.13
C GLY A 44 -37.20 -60.42 -55.19
N LYS A 45 -36.68 -61.67 -55.22
CA LYS A 45 -35.67 -62.14 -54.26
C LYS A 45 -34.41 -61.28 -54.20
N GLY A 46 -33.89 -60.84 -55.35
CA GLY A 46 -32.73 -59.95 -55.40
C GLY A 46 -33.00 -58.57 -54.79
N PHE A 47 -34.19 -58.00 -55.06
CA PHE A 47 -34.62 -56.73 -54.48
C PHE A 47 -34.87 -56.82 -52.97
N ALA A 48 -35.35 -57.95 -52.48
CA ALA A 48 -35.55 -58.17 -51.04
C ALA A 48 -34.23 -58.11 -50.25
N VAL A 49 -33.14 -58.66 -50.82
CA VAL A 49 -31.80 -58.60 -50.20
C VAL A 49 -31.29 -57.16 -50.15
N VAL A 50 -31.42 -56.41 -51.25
CA VAL A 50 -31.02 -55.00 -51.30
C VAL A 50 -31.83 -54.17 -50.31
N ALA A 51 -33.14 -54.37 -50.23
CA ALA A 51 -34.01 -53.67 -49.28
C ALA A 51 -33.57 -53.92 -47.82
N GLN A 52 -33.22 -55.16 -47.48
CA GLN A 52 -32.73 -55.50 -46.13
C GLN A 52 -31.39 -54.83 -45.82
N GLU A 53 -30.48 -54.74 -46.79
CA GLU A 53 -29.19 -54.07 -46.61
C GLU A 53 -29.35 -52.56 -46.41
N VAL A 54 -30.22 -51.90 -47.20
CA VAL A 54 -30.53 -50.47 -47.04
C VAL A 54 -31.16 -50.21 -45.66
N ARG A 55 -32.05 -51.10 -45.20
CA ARG A 55 -32.63 -51.02 -43.85
C ARG A 55 -31.55 -51.08 -42.77
N SER A 56 -30.61 -52.01 -42.90
CA SER A 56 -29.50 -52.18 -41.96
C SER A 56 -28.61 -50.94 -41.91
N LEU A 57 -28.26 -50.37 -43.08
CA LEU A 57 -27.48 -49.13 -43.17
C LEU A 57 -28.22 -47.94 -42.55
N ALA A 58 -29.55 -47.84 -42.75
CA ALA A 58 -30.36 -46.79 -42.16
C ALA A 58 -30.39 -46.86 -40.63
N GLU A 59 -30.56 -48.06 -40.05
CA GLU A 59 -30.50 -48.27 -38.59
C GLU A 59 -29.10 -47.98 -38.03
N GLN A 60 -28.03 -48.40 -38.71
CA GLN A 60 -26.65 -48.06 -38.32
C GLN A 60 -26.40 -46.54 -38.35
N SER A 61 -26.90 -45.85 -39.39
CA SER A 61 -26.82 -44.40 -39.49
C SER A 61 -27.54 -43.70 -38.32
N LYS A 62 -28.75 -44.18 -37.97
CA LYS A 62 -29.54 -43.68 -36.84
C LYS A 62 -28.85 -43.89 -35.49
N HIS A 63 -28.18 -45.04 -35.32
CA HIS A 63 -27.38 -45.29 -34.13
C HIS A 63 -26.16 -44.35 -34.05
N ALA A 64 -25.45 -44.16 -35.16
CA ALA A 64 -24.29 -43.28 -35.22
C ALA A 64 -24.67 -41.81 -34.96
N THR A 65 -25.76 -41.32 -35.55
CA THR A 65 -26.25 -39.95 -35.29
C THR A 65 -26.64 -39.75 -33.82
N ALA A 66 -27.25 -40.75 -33.18
CA ALA A 66 -27.55 -40.69 -31.75
C ALA A 66 -26.28 -40.59 -30.89
N GLN A 67 -25.23 -41.34 -31.20
CA GLN A 67 -23.94 -41.24 -30.51
C GLN A 67 -23.30 -39.87 -30.70
N VAL A 68 -23.29 -39.33 -31.92
CA VAL A 68 -22.75 -37.99 -32.20
C VAL A 68 -23.53 -36.92 -31.44
N ARG A 69 -24.87 -37.05 -31.34
CA ARG A 69 -25.72 -36.12 -30.58
C ARG A 69 -25.37 -36.11 -29.10
N THR A 70 -25.08 -37.26 -28.49
CA THR A 70 -24.60 -37.34 -27.11
C THR A 70 -23.27 -36.61 -26.94
N ILE A 71 -22.31 -36.84 -27.83
CA ILE A 71 -21.00 -36.17 -27.79
C ILE A 71 -21.15 -34.65 -27.93
N LEU A 72 -22.01 -34.18 -28.84
CA LEU A 72 -22.27 -32.74 -29.01
C LEU A 72 -22.88 -32.10 -27.77
N ASN A 73 -23.81 -32.78 -27.10
CA ASN A 73 -24.36 -32.30 -25.83
C ASN A 73 -23.29 -32.17 -24.75
N ASP A 74 -22.36 -33.13 -24.66
CA ASP A 74 -21.27 -33.08 -23.70
C ASP A 74 -20.28 -31.95 -24.02
N ILE A 75 -19.97 -31.73 -25.31
CA ILE A 75 -19.16 -30.60 -25.76
C ILE A 75 -19.84 -29.27 -25.41
N GLN A 76 -21.14 -29.12 -25.66
CA GLN A 76 -21.89 -27.90 -25.32
C GLN A 76 -21.85 -27.62 -23.81
N LYS A 77 -22.07 -28.65 -22.97
CA LYS A 77 -21.96 -28.52 -21.50
C LYS A 77 -20.56 -28.08 -21.08
N ALA A 78 -19.52 -28.75 -21.58
CA ALA A 78 -18.13 -28.41 -21.27
C ALA A 78 -17.78 -26.98 -21.71
N THR A 79 -18.26 -26.58 -22.88
CA THR A 79 -18.09 -25.22 -23.43
C THR A 79 -18.75 -24.18 -22.53
N SER A 80 -19.99 -24.42 -22.08
CA SER A 80 -20.71 -23.53 -21.16
C SER A 80 -19.98 -23.36 -19.83
N VAL A 81 -19.48 -24.45 -19.23
CA VAL A 81 -18.66 -24.40 -18.02
C VAL A 81 -17.39 -23.59 -18.25
N ALA A 82 -16.73 -23.76 -19.40
CA ALA A 82 -15.52 -23.01 -19.73
C ALA A 82 -15.78 -21.50 -19.92
N VAL A 83 -16.95 -21.10 -20.48
CA VAL A 83 -17.37 -19.68 -20.53
C VAL A 83 -17.45 -19.12 -19.12
N LEU A 84 -18.22 -19.77 -18.24
CA LEU A 84 -18.44 -19.31 -16.87
C LEU A 84 -17.13 -19.20 -16.09
N ALA A 85 -16.24 -20.18 -16.22
CA ALA A 85 -14.92 -20.15 -15.60
C ALA A 85 -14.06 -18.99 -16.13
N THR A 86 -14.12 -18.73 -17.44
CA THR A 86 -13.39 -17.60 -18.07
C THR A 86 -13.94 -16.25 -17.60
N GLU A 87 -15.26 -16.10 -17.50
CA GLU A 87 -15.90 -14.87 -16.99
C GLU A 87 -15.56 -14.62 -15.51
N GLN A 88 -15.61 -15.66 -14.68
CA GLN A 88 -15.19 -15.57 -13.27
C GLN A 88 -13.70 -15.23 -13.15
N GLY A 89 -12.86 -15.86 -13.98
CA GLY A 89 -11.43 -15.54 -14.06
C GLY A 89 -11.19 -14.09 -14.46
N GLY A 90 -11.96 -13.57 -15.44
CA GLY A 90 -11.91 -12.16 -15.84
C GLY A 90 -12.22 -11.21 -14.70
N LYS A 91 -13.29 -11.46 -13.95
CA LYS A 91 -13.66 -10.66 -12.76
C LYS A 91 -12.60 -10.72 -11.67
N ALA A 92 -12.01 -11.89 -11.43
CA ALA A 92 -10.95 -12.05 -10.44
C ALA A 92 -9.68 -11.28 -10.83
N VAL A 93 -9.31 -11.30 -12.12
CA VAL A 93 -8.19 -10.51 -12.66
C VAL A 93 -8.46 -9.01 -12.52
N GLU A 94 -9.66 -8.54 -12.85
CA GLU A 94 -10.04 -7.13 -12.71
C GLU A 94 -9.97 -6.66 -11.24
N ALA A 95 -10.51 -7.46 -10.31
CA ALA A 95 -10.40 -7.18 -8.88
C ALA A 95 -8.95 -7.15 -8.39
N GLY A 96 -8.13 -8.12 -8.83
CA GLY A 96 -6.69 -8.16 -8.50
C GLY A 96 -5.91 -6.98 -9.06
N ALA A 97 -6.24 -6.52 -10.27
CA ALA A 97 -5.64 -5.33 -10.88
C ALA A 97 -5.98 -4.07 -10.09
N LYS A 98 -7.25 -3.92 -9.66
CA LYS A 98 -7.68 -2.80 -8.82
C LYS A 98 -6.93 -2.79 -7.48
N GLN A 99 -6.87 -3.94 -6.80
CA GLN A 99 -6.19 -4.04 -5.51
C GLN A 99 -4.68 -3.79 -5.63
N SER A 100 -4.05 -4.22 -6.72
CA SER A 100 -2.64 -3.91 -6.99
C SER A 100 -2.40 -2.42 -7.22
N ALA A 101 -3.32 -1.73 -7.89
CA ALA A 101 -3.24 -0.28 -8.07
C ALA A 101 -3.36 0.48 -6.73
N GLU A 102 -4.30 0.08 -5.87
CA GLU A 102 -4.47 0.65 -4.52
C GLU A 102 -3.23 0.42 -3.63
N ALA A 103 -2.63 -0.77 -3.72
CA ALA A 103 -1.37 -1.07 -3.03
C ALA A 103 -0.21 -0.22 -3.56
N GLY A 104 -0.12 -0.03 -4.88
CA GLY A 104 0.88 0.83 -5.51
C GLY A 104 0.79 2.28 -5.04
N GLU A 105 -0.43 2.82 -4.95
CA GLU A 105 -0.66 4.17 -4.45
C GLU A 105 -0.30 4.30 -2.96
N SER A 106 -0.65 3.31 -2.14
CA SER A 106 -0.27 3.29 -0.73
C SER A 106 1.25 3.28 -0.55
N ILE A 107 1.98 2.52 -1.37
CA ILE A 107 3.45 2.49 -1.36
C ILE A 107 4.03 3.84 -1.78
N ARG A 108 3.43 4.52 -2.77
CA ARG A 108 3.84 5.86 -3.19
C ARG A 108 3.75 6.86 -2.04
N VAL A 109 2.59 6.90 -1.38
CA VAL A 109 2.35 7.80 -0.22
C VAL A 109 3.32 7.49 0.93
N LEU A 110 3.57 6.20 1.22
CA LEU A 110 4.56 5.82 2.23
C LEU A 110 5.97 6.29 1.87
N THR A 111 6.35 6.19 0.60
CA THR A 111 7.67 6.63 0.12
C THR A 111 7.84 8.14 0.28
N GLU A 112 6.81 8.91 -0.04
CA GLU A 112 6.78 10.36 0.17
C GLU A 112 6.92 10.72 1.65
N GLY A 113 6.15 10.06 2.52
CA GLY A 113 6.24 10.27 3.98
C GLY A 113 7.62 9.93 4.56
N VAL A 114 8.28 8.87 4.06
CA VAL A 114 9.65 8.53 4.47
C VAL A 114 10.65 9.59 4.04
N ALA A 115 10.50 10.15 2.83
CA ALA A 115 11.37 11.22 2.34
C ALA A 115 11.22 12.51 3.19
N GLU A 116 9.98 12.89 3.51
CA GLU A 116 9.71 14.03 4.41
C GLU A 116 10.30 13.82 5.81
N ALA A 117 10.14 12.61 6.37
CA ALA A 117 10.72 12.28 7.68
C ALA A 117 12.25 12.34 7.67
N ALA A 118 12.90 11.88 6.59
CA ALA A 118 14.35 11.97 6.44
C ALA A 118 14.84 13.42 6.35
N GLN A 119 14.10 14.28 5.64
CA GLN A 119 14.39 15.71 5.57
C GLN A 119 14.24 16.37 6.94
N ALA A 120 13.17 16.08 7.67
CA ALA A 120 12.94 16.58 9.02
C ALA A 120 14.06 16.15 9.99
N ALA A 121 14.49 14.88 9.93
CA ALA A 121 15.60 14.38 10.73
C ALA A 121 16.91 15.12 10.44
N THR A 122 17.19 15.41 9.17
CA THR A 122 18.37 16.19 8.75
C THR A 122 18.32 17.61 9.32
N GLN A 123 17.15 18.26 9.27
CA GLN A 123 16.96 19.60 9.82
C GLN A 123 17.13 19.60 11.35
N ILE A 124 16.59 18.61 12.05
CA ILE A 124 16.77 18.46 13.50
C ILE A 124 18.25 18.32 13.84
N ALA A 125 18.98 17.45 13.13
CA ALA A 125 20.41 17.25 13.36
C ALA A 125 21.20 18.56 13.17
N ALA A 126 20.90 19.34 12.13
CA ALA A 126 21.51 20.64 11.89
C ALA A 126 21.21 21.63 13.03
N SER A 127 19.96 21.73 13.46
CA SER A 127 19.56 22.59 14.58
C SER A 127 20.19 22.17 15.91
N SER A 128 20.29 20.87 16.18
CA SER A 128 21.00 20.36 17.36
C SER A 128 22.48 20.74 17.34
N GLN A 129 23.14 20.69 16.17
CA GLN A 129 24.52 21.11 16.05
C GLN A 129 24.70 22.62 16.32
N GLN A 130 23.77 23.45 15.83
CA GLN A 130 23.77 24.89 16.14
C GLN A 130 23.54 25.15 17.62
N GLN A 131 22.66 24.38 18.27
CA GLN A 131 22.39 24.50 19.70
C GLN A 131 23.64 24.16 20.53
N LEU A 132 24.42 23.14 20.15
CA LEU A 132 25.69 22.82 20.83
C LEU A 132 26.66 23.99 20.76
N VAL A 133 26.82 24.63 19.60
CA VAL A 133 27.66 25.82 19.45
C VAL A 133 27.15 26.96 20.34
N GLY A 134 25.84 27.16 20.43
CA GLY A 134 25.23 28.14 21.33
C GLY A 134 25.48 27.83 22.82
N MET A 135 25.44 26.56 23.21
CA MET A 135 25.76 26.12 24.57
C MET A 135 27.21 26.42 24.94
N ASP A 136 28.16 26.21 24.02
CA ASP A 136 29.58 26.55 24.25
C ASP A 136 29.76 28.06 24.48
N GLN A 137 29.07 28.89 23.68
CA GLN A 137 29.08 30.35 23.87
C GLN A 137 28.47 30.77 25.21
N MET A 138 27.39 30.12 25.63
CA MET A 138 26.79 30.34 26.95
C MET A 138 27.74 29.97 28.08
N ALA A 139 28.45 28.85 27.96
CA ALA A 139 29.44 28.44 28.96
C ALA A 139 30.56 29.48 29.11
N LEU A 140 31.07 30.00 27.99
CA LEU A 140 32.06 31.10 27.99
C LEU A 140 31.51 32.38 28.63
N ALA A 141 30.26 32.75 28.32
CA ALA A 141 29.63 33.91 28.92
C ALA A 141 29.47 33.75 30.45
N MET A 142 29.13 32.54 30.92
CA MET A 142 29.03 32.25 32.35
C MET A 142 30.38 32.33 33.07
N ASP A 143 31.47 31.90 32.43
CA ASP A 143 32.81 32.05 33.01
C ASP A 143 33.22 33.53 33.11
N ASN A 144 32.93 34.33 32.09
CA ASN A 144 33.13 35.78 32.13
C ASN A 144 32.32 36.45 33.25
N ILE A 145 31.05 36.08 33.43
CA ILE A 145 30.20 36.58 34.52
C ILE A 145 30.78 36.20 35.88
N LYS A 146 31.28 34.97 36.04
CA LYS A 146 31.93 34.50 37.26
C LYS A 146 33.19 35.34 37.56
N GLN A 147 34.01 35.60 36.56
CA GLN A 147 35.21 36.42 36.71
C GLN A 147 34.88 37.87 37.09
N ALA A 148 33.91 38.48 36.42
CA ALA A 148 33.44 39.83 36.73
C ALA A 148 32.86 39.92 38.15
N SER A 149 32.11 38.89 38.57
CA SER A 149 31.55 38.80 39.93
C SER A 149 32.66 38.73 40.98
N ALA A 150 33.70 37.93 40.74
CA ALA A 150 34.86 37.84 41.63
C ALA A 150 35.62 39.18 41.75
N GLN A 151 35.81 39.88 40.62
CA GLN A 151 36.41 41.22 40.63
C GLN A 151 35.54 42.23 41.40
N ASN A 152 34.21 42.18 41.24
CA ASN A 152 33.30 43.07 41.95
C ASN A 152 33.34 42.85 43.47
N VAL A 153 33.41 41.59 43.93
CA VAL A 153 33.60 41.26 45.36
C VAL A 153 34.92 41.82 45.88
N ALA A 154 36.01 41.67 45.12
CA ALA A 154 37.31 42.22 45.50
C ALA A 154 37.28 43.76 45.59
N GLY A 155 36.69 44.43 44.60
CA GLY A 155 36.51 45.88 44.58
C GLY A 155 35.65 46.38 45.75
N THR A 156 34.57 45.66 46.08
CA THR A 156 33.69 45.97 47.22
C THR A 156 34.46 45.89 48.55
N ARG A 157 35.27 44.84 48.75
CA ARG A 157 36.13 44.72 49.94
C ARG A 157 37.16 45.86 50.04
N GLN A 158 37.72 46.28 48.91
CA GLN A 158 38.65 47.40 48.89
C GLN A 158 37.94 48.72 49.24
N ALA A 159 36.73 48.94 48.72
CA ALA A 159 35.91 50.10 49.04
C ALA A 159 35.50 50.13 50.53
N GLU A 160 35.11 48.98 51.09
CA GLU A 160 34.82 48.82 52.52
C GLU A 160 36.03 49.20 53.37
N LYS A 161 37.22 48.68 53.03
CA LYS A 161 38.46 49.03 53.74
C LYS A 161 38.76 50.52 53.68
N ALA A 162 38.63 51.13 52.50
CA ALA A 162 38.83 52.57 52.32
C ALA A 162 37.84 53.39 53.17
N ALA A 163 36.57 52.97 53.23
CA ALA A 163 35.56 53.60 54.09
C ALA A 163 35.90 53.49 55.58
N GLN A 164 36.38 52.32 56.04
CA GLN A 164 36.84 52.12 57.42
C GLN A 164 38.05 53.01 57.75
N ASP A 165 39.00 53.13 56.83
CA ASP A 165 40.19 53.96 57.03
C ASP A 165 39.84 55.46 57.03
N LEU A 166 38.91 55.91 56.17
CA LEU A 166 38.34 57.26 56.21
C LEU A 166 37.61 57.53 57.53
N GLN A 167 36.83 56.58 58.04
CA GLN A 167 36.17 56.70 59.35
C GLN A 167 37.19 56.86 60.49
N LYS A 168 38.26 56.04 60.50
CA LYS A 168 39.34 56.18 61.49
C LYS A 168 40.03 57.54 61.41
N LEU A 169 40.32 58.01 60.20
CA LEU A 169 40.93 59.33 60.00
C LEU A 169 40.01 60.45 60.47
N GLY A 170 38.71 60.37 60.16
CA GLY A 170 37.69 61.30 60.65
C GLY A 170 37.63 61.35 62.19
N ASN A 171 37.64 60.19 62.84
CA ASN A 171 37.68 60.10 64.31
C ASN A 171 38.96 60.72 64.89
N LYS A 172 40.12 60.48 64.27
CA LYS A 172 41.40 61.05 64.69
C LYS A 172 41.44 62.56 64.54
N LEU A 173 40.90 63.09 63.43
CA LEU A 173 40.76 64.53 63.22
C LEU A 173 39.84 65.16 64.27
N LYS A 174 38.71 64.52 64.60
CA LYS A 174 37.82 64.97 65.67
C LYS A 174 38.54 65.05 67.01
N GLN A 175 39.27 64.01 67.38
CA GLN A 175 40.07 63.97 68.62
C GLN A 175 41.10 65.11 68.69
N LEU A 176 41.81 65.39 67.59
CA LEU A 176 42.80 66.47 67.52
C LEU A 176 42.17 67.87 67.67
N VAL A 177 40.95 68.05 67.15
CA VAL A 177 40.20 69.30 67.30
C VAL A 177 39.73 69.47 68.75
N ASP A 178 39.20 68.40 69.36
CA ASP A 178 38.76 68.40 70.76
C ASP A 178 39.94 68.65 71.72
N GLU A 179 41.11 68.07 71.44
CA GLU A 179 42.34 68.29 72.22
C GLU A 179 42.85 69.74 72.13
N LYS A 180 42.78 70.37 70.95
CA LYS A 180 43.14 71.79 70.76
C LYS A 180 42.10 72.75 71.33
N ALA A 181 40.86 72.32 71.54
CA ALA A 181 39.80 73.14 72.12
C ALA A 181 39.86 73.23 73.67
N LEU A 182 40.76 72.50 74.33
CA LEU A 182 41.04 72.64 75.77
C LEU A 182 41.94 73.85 76.04
N PRO A 183 41.47 74.89 76.79
CA PRO A 183 42.34 75.98 77.20
C PRO A 183 43.39 75.51 78.21
N ARG A 184 44.64 75.91 77.94
CA ARG A 184 45.75 75.88 78.90
C ARG A 184 45.39 76.73 80.11
N ASN A 185 45.22 76.08 81.26
CA ASN A 185 45.32 76.71 82.56
C ASN A 185 46.76 77.21 82.74
N ASN A 186 47.04 78.44 82.30
CA ASN A 186 48.24 79.18 82.68
C ASN A 186 47.86 80.18 83.76
N GLY A 187 48.18 79.83 85.00
CA GLY A 187 48.14 80.78 86.11
C GLY A 187 49.23 81.85 85.99
N ASN A 188 48.91 83.06 86.46
CA ASN A 188 49.66 83.86 87.44
C ASN A 188 49.64 85.36 87.13
N GLU A 189 48.95 86.13 87.98
CA GLU A 189 49.33 87.46 88.52
C GLU A 189 48.68 87.54 89.92
N LYS A 190 49.33 87.10 91.01
CA LYS A 190 50.20 87.82 91.99
C LYS A 190 49.62 89.06 92.70
N ALA A 191 49.34 88.86 94.00
CA ALA A 191 49.74 89.61 95.20
C ALA A 191 49.44 91.12 95.36
N GLY A 192 48.82 91.48 96.48
CA GLY A 192 48.70 92.84 97.02
C GLY A 192 47.51 92.99 97.96
#